data_AF-A0A5C1B9S4-F1
#
_entry.id   AF-A0A5C1B9S4-F1
#
_cell.length_a   1.000
_cell.length_b   1.000
_cell.length_c   1.000
_cell.angle_alpha   90.00
_cell.angle_beta   90.00
_cell.angle_gamma   90.00
#
_symmetry.space_group_name_H-M   'P 1'
#
loop_
_entity.id
_entity.type
_entity.pdbx_description
1 polymer ?
#
loop_
_entity_poly.entity_id
_entity_poly.type
_entity_poly.pdbx_seq_one_letter_code
_entity_poly.pdbx_strand_id
1 'polypeptide(L)'
;MKAMVLTVPGRPLVEKRRSDPVPRSGELRIRVEACAVCRTDLHVVDGELPNLHYPRVPGHEIVGIHMSDIPRFGYDLLWHERELVSVANLTRTDGLNFCRLRGQVGIVTKTTVYPLKQANEALSDLRTGRLQGAAVLIP
;
A
#
# COMPACT_ATOMS: atom_id res chain seq x y z
N MET A 1 -1.29 15.77 4.26
CA MET A 1 -1.29 14.36 4.71
C MET A 1 -0.20 14.08 5.75
N LYS A 2 -0.42 13.09 6.62
CA LYS A 2 0.62 12.47 7.45
C LYS A 2 1.35 11.41 6.63
N ALA A 3 2.64 11.23 6.87
CA ALA A 3 3.45 10.19 6.23
C ALA A 3 4.59 9.75 7.15
N MET A 4 4.93 8.47 7.08
CA MET A 4 6.13 7.92 7.73
C MET A 4 7.28 8.00 6.73
N VAL A 5 8.32 8.77 7.05
CA VAL A 5 9.38 9.12 6.10
C VAL A 5 10.70 8.49 6.55
N LEU A 6 11.32 7.74 5.64
CA LEU A 6 12.69 7.26 5.75
C LEU A 6 13.63 8.34 5.22
N THR A 7 14.39 8.96 6.12
CA THR A 7 15.33 10.03 5.74
C THR A 7 16.67 9.49 5.25
N VAL A 8 17.14 8.41 5.85
CA VAL A 8 18.42 7.73 5.56
C VAL A 8 18.19 6.23 5.80
N PRO A 9 18.79 5.33 5.00
CA PRO A 9 18.78 3.89 5.28
C PRO A 9 19.22 3.54 6.71
N GLY A 10 18.69 2.46 7.25
CA GLY A 10 19.00 1.94 8.58
C GLY A 10 18.45 2.78 9.74
N ARG A 11 17.74 3.89 9.47
CA ARG A 11 17.11 4.73 10.49
C ARG A 11 15.62 4.44 10.62
N PRO A 12 15.03 4.61 11.82
CA PRO A 12 13.58 4.55 11.99
C PRO A 12 12.86 5.56 11.10
N LEU A 13 11.65 5.21 10.68
CA LEU A 13 10.76 6.13 9.98
C LEU A 13 10.35 7.27 10.92
N VAL A 14 10.26 8.48 10.38
CA VAL A 14 9.84 9.68 11.11
C VAL A 14 8.48 10.14 10.59
N GLU A 15 7.51 10.31 11.48
CA GLU A 15 6.22 10.90 11.12
C GLU A 15 6.44 12.37 10.70
N LYS A 16 5.98 12.71 9.50
CA LYS A 16 5.99 14.08 8.98
C LYS A 16 4.60 14.46 8.49
N ARG A 17 4.24 15.72 8.71
CA ARG A 17 3.12 16.36 8.02
C ARG A 17 3.63 16.95 6.71
N ARG A 18 2.95 16.63 5.61
CA ARG A 18 3.24 17.10 4.25
C ARG A 18 1.97 17.72 3.65
N SER A 19 2.13 18.59 2.66
CA SER A 19 1.01 18.97 1.80
C SER A 19 0.47 17.75 1.06
N ASP A 20 -0.82 17.77 0.71
CA ASP A 20 -1.37 16.73 -0.15
C ASP A 20 -0.78 16.89 -1.55
N PRO A 21 -0.39 15.79 -2.22
CA PRO A 21 0.14 15.87 -3.57
C PRO A 21 -0.93 16.39 -4.52
N VAL A 22 -0.51 17.25 -5.45
CA VAL A 22 -1.33 17.68 -6.59
C VAL A 22 -0.89 16.83 -7.78
N PRO A 23 -1.77 15.98 -8.35
CA PRO A 23 -1.39 15.13 -9.47
C PRO A 23 -1.03 15.99 -10.69
N ARG A 24 0.07 15.65 -11.37
CA ARG A 24 0.46 16.23 -12.66
C ARG A 24 -0.26 15.54 -13.81
N SER A 25 0.00 16.00 -15.03
CA SER A 25 -0.46 15.31 -16.23
C SER A 25 -0.01 13.84 -16.24
N GLY A 26 -0.96 12.93 -16.39
CA GLY A 26 -0.72 11.48 -16.37
C GLY A 26 -0.63 10.85 -14.97
N GLU A 27 -0.77 11.63 -13.89
CA GLU A 27 -0.77 11.11 -12.52
C GLU A 27 -2.20 11.03 -11.96
N LEU A 28 -2.41 10.10 -11.03
CA LEU A 28 -3.64 9.97 -10.25
C LEU A 28 -3.33 10.19 -8.78
N ARG A 29 -4.22 10.87 -8.05
CA ARG A 29 -4.14 10.95 -6.60
C ARG A 29 -5.02 9.89 -5.95
N ILE A 30 -4.43 9.09 -5.08
CA ILE A 30 -5.13 8.06 -4.29
C ILE A 30 -5.12 8.46 -2.81
N ARG A 31 -6.28 8.42 -2.16
CA ARG A 31 -6.36 8.49 -0.70
C ARG A 31 -6.25 7.06 -0.17
N VAL A 32 -5.15 6.80 0.52
CA VAL A 32 -4.87 5.51 1.16
C VAL A 32 -5.78 5.36 2.37
N GLU A 33 -6.51 4.24 2.43
CA GLU A 33 -7.38 3.86 3.55
C GLU A 33 -6.69 2.84 4.46
N ALA A 34 -5.81 2.00 3.88
CA ALA A 34 -4.98 1.06 4.59
C ALA A 34 -3.73 0.74 3.77
N CYS A 35 -2.63 0.37 4.43
CA CYS A 35 -1.42 -0.15 3.77
C CYS A 35 -0.88 -1.33 4.56
N ALA A 36 -0.74 -2.50 3.93
CA ALA A 36 -0.02 -3.61 4.55
C ALA A 36 1.48 -3.33 4.58
N VAL A 37 2.16 -3.92 5.57
CA VAL A 37 3.62 -3.90 5.71
C VAL A 37 4.16 -5.27 5.32
N CYS A 38 5.08 -5.29 4.37
CA CYS A 38 5.68 -6.54 3.90
C CYS A 38 7.21 -6.55 4.06
N ARG A 39 7.83 -7.67 3.67
CA ARG A 39 9.28 -7.83 3.76
C ARG A 39 10.05 -6.87 2.85
N THR A 40 9.49 -6.48 1.71
CA THR A 40 10.09 -5.48 0.82
C THR A 40 10.24 -4.12 1.50
N ASP A 41 9.32 -3.75 2.41
CA ASP A 41 9.47 -2.52 3.19
C ASP A 41 10.66 -2.59 4.16
N LEU A 42 11.00 -3.78 4.67
CA LEU A 42 12.22 -3.99 5.47
C LEU A 42 13.47 -3.83 4.62
N HIS A 43 13.52 -4.42 3.42
CA HIS A 43 14.65 -4.26 2.48
C HIS A 43 14.88 -2.80 2.11
N VAL A 44 13.80 -2.03 1.93
CA VAL A 44 13.88 -0.57 1.77
C VAL A 44 14.51 0.09 2.99
N VAL A 45 13.99 -0.20 4.19
CA VAL A 45 14.43 0.46 5.43
C VAL A 45 15.89 0.12 5.73
N ASP A 46 16.32 -1.10 5.44
CA ASP A 46 17.69 -1.57 5.65
C ASP A 46 18.66 -1.11 4.56
N GLY A 47 18.17 -0.52 3.46
CA GLY A 47 19.00 -0.02 2.37
C GLY A 47 19.53 -1.11 1.43
N GLU A 48 18.82 -2.23 1.33
CA GLU A 48 19.25 -3.42 0.58
C GLU A 48 18.83 -3.39 -0.90
N LEU A 49 17.99 -2.43 -1.30
CA LEU A 49 17.58 -2.26 -2.68
C LEU A 49 18.46 -1.21 -3.40
N PRO A 50 18.93 -1.48 -4.63
CA PRO A 50 19.75 -0.55 -5.38
C PRO A 50 18.94 0.68 -5.84
N ASN A 51 19.62 1.80 -6.06
CA ASN A 51 19.08 3.01 -6.69
C ASN A 51 17.87 3.65 -5.98
N LEU A 52 17.74 3.46 -4.66
CA LEU A 52 16.73 4.17 -3.87
C LEU A 52 17.16 5.62 -3.58
N HIS A 53 16.28 6.57 -3.89
CA HIS A 53 16.45 7.97 -3.51
C HIS A 53 15.83 8.24 -2.14
N TYR A 54 16.50 9.10 -1.37
CA TYR A 54 16.07 9.53 -0.03
C TYR A 54 15.99 11.06 0.04
N PRO A 55 15.10 11.64 0.85
CA PRO A 55 14.13 10.98 1.73
C PRO A 55 12.96 10.35 0.95
N ARG A 56 12.40 9.24 1.45
CA ARG A 56 11.25 8.55 0.82
C ARG A 56 10.19 8.09 1.81
N VAL A 57 8.98 7.87 1.30
CA VAL A 57 7.88 7.21 2.03
C VAL A 57 7.80 5.76 1.53
N PRO A 58 8.06 4.74 2.37
CA PRO A 58 7.86 3.34 2.02
C PRO A 58 6.36 2.94 2.02
N GLY A 59 6.07 1.69 1.67
CA GLY A 59 4.71 1.18 1.48
C GLY A 59 4.32 1.05 0.01
N HIS A 60 3.74 -0.10 -0.35
CA HIS A 60 3.31 -0.42 -1.72
C HIS A 60 2.11 -1.40 -1.77
N GLU A 61 1.63 -1.89 -0.63
CA GLU A 61 0.48 -2.79 -0.53
C GLU A 61 -0.74 -2.01 -0.01
N ILE A 62 -1.24 -1.06 -0.81
CA ILE A 62 -2.30 -0.14 -0.39
C ILE A 62 -3.70 -0.57 -0.81
N VAL A 63 -4.67 -0.21 0.02
CA VAL A 63 -6.08 -0.06 -0.37
C VAL A 63 -6.40 1.43 -0.34
N GLY A 64 -7.03 1.93 -1.40
CA GLY A 64 -7.36 3.34 -1.50
C GLY A 64 -8.46 3.64 -2.49
N ILE A 65 -8.91 4.88 -2.49
CA ILE A 65 -9.93 5.40 -3.40
C ILE A 65 -9.29 6.51 -4.24
N HIS A 66 -9.56 6.54 -5.53
CA HIS A 66 -9.12 7.63 -6.40
C HIS A 66 -9.81 8.94 -5.99
N MET A 67 -9.04 10.01 -5.90
CA MET A 67 -9.50 11.33 -5.44
C MET A 67 -9.43 12.39 -6.55
N SER A 68 -9.26 11.94 -7.78
CA SER A 68 -9.22 12.71 -9.02
C SER A 68 -9.81 11.86 -10.15
N ASP A 69 -10.14 12.50 -11.27
CA ASP A 69 -10.54 11.81 -12.48
C ASP A 69 -9.39 10.94 -13.01
N ILE A 70 -9.74 9.87 -13.72
CA ILE A 70 -8.76 9.04 -14.43
C ILE A 70 -8.29 9.86 -15.65
N PRO A 71 -7.01 10.23 -15.74
CA PRO A 71 -6.53 11.03 -16.86
C PRO A 71 -6.62 10.24 -18.17
N ARG A 72 -6.63 10.95 -19.31
CA ARG A 72 -6.40 10.29 -20.60
C ARG A 72 -4.99 9.68 -20.61
N PHE A 73 -4.88 8.43 -21.05
CA PHE A 73 -3.62 7.72 -21.18
C PHE A 73 -3.55 6.99 -22.54
N GLY A 74 -2.34 6.63 -22.98
CA GLY A 74 -2.12 5.90 -24.22
C GLY A 74 -2.68 4.48 -24.13
N TYR A 75 -3.31 4.00 -25.20
CA TYR A 75 -3.91 2.66 -25.24
C TYR A 75 -2.86 1.52 -25.11
N ASP A 76 -1.62 1.78 -25.48
CA ASP A 76 -0.46 0.91 -25.26
C ASP A 76 -0.20 0.59 -23.78
N LEU A 77 -0.55 1.50 -22.86
CA LEU A 77 -0.45 1.27 -21.41
C LEU A 77 -1.46 0.24 -20.90
N LEU A 78 -2.45 -0.11 -21.72
CA LEU A 78 -3.39 -1.20 -21.46
C LEU A 78 -2.95 -2.50 -22.15
N TRP A 79 -1.68 -2.66 -22.52
CA TRP A 79 -1.19 -3.86 -23.21
C TRP A 79 -1.93 -4.15 -24.52
N HIS A 80 -2.44 -3.11 -25.17
CA HIS A 80 -3.24 -3.18 -26.40
C HIS A 80 -4.54 -4.01 -26.28
N GLU A 81 -5.08 -4.16 -25.07
CA GLU A 81 -6.29 -4.95 -24.80
C GLU A 81 -7.52 -4.40 -25.54
N ARG A 82 -8.08 -5.21 -26.45
CA ARG A 82 -9.21 -4.83 -27.35
C ARG A 82 -10.46 -4.41 -26.58
N GLU A 83 -10.60 -4.89 -25.37
CA GLU A 83 -11.69 -4.56 -24.45
C GLU A 83 -11.11 -4.11 -23.11
N LEU A 84 -11.53 -2.92 -22.65
CA LEU A 84 -11.26 -2.44 -21.30
C LEU A 84 -12.21 -3.12 -20.32
N VAL A 85 -11.82 -4.31 -19.88
CA VAL A 85 -12.45 -5.02 -18.76
C VAL A 85 -11.58 -4.85 -17.52
N SER A 86 -12.16 -4.90 -16.31
CA SER A 86 -11.34 -4.76 -15.09
C SER A 86 -10.34 -5.92 -15.01
N VAL A 87 -9.04 -5.61 -15.11
CA VAL A 87 -7.94 -6.57 -14.83
C VAL A 87 -7.48 -6.45 -13.37
N ALA A 88 -8.44 -6.24 -12.47
CA ALA A 88 -8.47 -7.03 -11.26
C ALA A 88 -9.56 -8.07 -11.56
N ASN A 89 -9.26 -9.36 -11.42
CA ASN A 89 -10.21 -10.46 -11.66
C ASN A 89 -11.49 -10.42 -10.78
N LEU A 90 -11.77 -9.29 -10.13
CA LEU A 90 -12.76 -9.09 -9.10
C LEU A 90 -13.35 -7.69 -9.23
N THR A 91 -14.64 -7.62 -9.52
CA THR A 91 -15.48 -6.44 -9.32
C THR A 91 -15.69 -6.18 -7.83
N ARG A 92 -16.27 -5.02 -7.48
CA ARG A 92 -16.76 -4.77 -6.11
C ARG A 92 -17.72 -5.87 -5.65
N THR A 93 -18.57 -6.35 -6.55
CA THR A 93 -19.51 -7.44 -6.28
C THR A 93 -18.78 -8.74 -5.97
N ASP A 94 -17.73 -9.07 -6.71
CA ASP A 94 -16.92 -10.27 -6.45
C ASP A 94 -16.24 -10.20 -5.09
N GLY A 95 -15.70 -9.04 -4.71
CA GLY A 95 -15.14 -8.82 -3.37
C GLY A 95 -16.18 -9.01 -2.26
N LEU A 96 -17.40 -8.47 -2.43
CA LEU A 96 -18.49 -8.66 -1.48
C LEU A 96 -18.95 -10.12 -1.40
N ASN A 97 -19.04 -10.80 -2.54
CA ASN A 97 -19.41 -12.22 -2.62
C ASN A 97 -18.36 -13.10 -1.93
N PHE A 98 -17.07 -12.84 -2.19
CA PHE A 98 -15.97 -13.53 -1.51
C PHE A 98 -16.02 -13.30 0.01
N CYS A 99 -16.25 -12.08 0.48
CA CYS A 99 -16.37 -11.78 1.91
C CYS A 99 -17.52 -12.54 2.60
N ARG A 100 -18.62 -12.80 1.89
CA ARG A 100 -19.72 -13.65 2.39
C ARG A 100 -19.34 -15.13 2.38
N LEU A 101 -18.70 -15.59 1.31
CA LEU A 101 -18.32 -16.99 1.13
C LEU A 101 -17.19 -17.43 2.08
N ARG A 102 -16.25 -16.55 2.42
CA ARG A 102 -15.00 -16.90 3.14
C ARG A 102 -15.22 -17.76 4.39
N GLY A 103 -16.28 -17.46 5.16
CA GLY A 103 -16.62 -18.19 6.38
C GLY A 103 -17.15 -19.60 6.11
N GLN A 104 -17.86 -19.79 4.99
CA GLN A 104 -18.43 -21.07 4.58
C GLN A 104 -17.34 -22.04 4.08
N VAL A 105 -16.27 -21.51 3.47
CA VAL A 105 -15.15 -22.29 2.94
C VAL A 105 -13.95 -22.37 3.89
N GLY A 106 -14.09 -21.87 5.13
CA GLY A 106 -13.04 -21.96 6.16
C GLY A 106 -11.84 -21.04 5.94
N ILE A 107 -11.95 -20.01 5.09
CA ILE A 107 -10.88 -19.01 4.91
C ILE A 107 -10.89 -18.04 6.10
N VAL A 108 -9.82 -18.09 6.90
CA VAL A 108 -9.61 -17.21 8.06
C VAL A 108 -8.39 -16.32 7.80
N THR A 109 -8.61 -15.01 7.78
CA THR A 109 -7.53 -14.02 7.66
C THR A 109 -7.11 -13.53 9.04
N LYS A 110 -5.81 -13.51 9.32
CA LYS A 110 -5.25 -12.87 10.52
C LYS A 110 -4.63 -11.54 10.12
N THR A 111 -5.01 -10.48 10.83
CA THR A 111 -4.52 -9.13 10.61
C THR A 111 -4.25 -8.46 11.95
N THR A 112 -3.12 -7.79 12.08
CA THR A 112 -2.82 -6.91 13.22
C THR A 112 -2.83 -5.48 12.71
N VAL A 113 -3.67 -4.64 13.31
CA VAL A 113 -3.87 -3.25 12.87
C VAL A 113 -3.02 -2.32 13.72
N TYR A 114 -2.27 -1.45 13.05
CA TYR A 114 -1.44 -0.42 13.65
C TYR A 114 -1.88 0.96 13.11
N PRO A 115 -2.10 1.97 13.96
CA PRO A 115 -2.08 3.37 13.54
C PRO A 115 -0.81 3.70 12.76
N LEU A 116 -0.89 4.57 11.75
CA LEU A 116 0.22 4.93 10.87
C LEU A 116 1.50 5.35 11.63
N LYS A 117 1.33 6.07 12.75
CA LYS A 117 2.44 6.49 13.62
C LYS A 117 3.25 5.32 14.22
N GLN A 118 2.66 4.13 14.29
CA GLN A 118 3.28 2.89 14.77
C GLN A 118 3.94 2.08 13.64
N ALA A 119 4.21 2.66 12.46
CA ALA A 119 4.86 1.93 11.36
C ALA A 119 6.20 1.26 11.76
N ASN A 120 7.00 1.89 12.63
CA ASN A 120 8.24 1.28 13.12
C ASN A 120 7.99 0.04 13.99
N GLU A 121 6.91 0.05 14.77
CA GLU A 121 6.49 -1.10 15.59
C GLU A 121 6.02 -2.25 14.70
N ALA A 122 5.18 -1.96 13.70
CA ALA A 122 4.75 -2.94 12.70
C ALA A 122 5.94 -3.58 11.95
N LEU A 123 6.92 -2.77 11.53
CA LEU A 123 8.16 -3.27 10.91
C LEU A 123 8.98 -4.14 11.88
N SER A 124 9.09 -3.74 13.15
CA SER A 124 9.81 -4.52 14.17
C SER A 124 9.13 -5.85 14.45
N ASP A 125 7.80 -5.87 14.57
CA ASP A 125 7.02 -7.08 14.83
C ASP A 125 7.10 -8.03 13.64
N LEU A 126 7.04 -7.51 12.41
CA LEU A 126 7.24 -8.29 11.20
C LEU A 126 8.66 -8.88 11.14
N ARG A 127 9.69 -8.07 11.43
CA ARG A 127 11.10 -8.50 11.42
C ARG A 127 11.38 -9.61 12.44
N THR A 128 10.74 -9.53 13.59
CA THR A 128 10.98 -10.46 14.71
C THR A 128 9.98 -11.63 14.76
N GLY A 129 9.03 -11.69 13.82
CA GLY A 129 8.03 -12.75 13.76
C GLY A 129 7.01 -12.70 14.90
N ARG A 130 6.78 -11.53 15.52
CA ARG A 130 5.82 -11.34 16.61
C ARG A 130 4.36 -11.31 16.17
N LEU A 131 4.09 -11.34 14.87
CA LEU A 131 2.74 -11.42 14.30
C LEU A 131 2.61 -12.56 13.30
N GLN A 132 1.39 -13.08 13.20
CA GLN A 132 0.99 -14.06 12.19
C GLN A 132 -0.08 -13.44 11.30
N GLY A 133 0.12 -13.49 9.98
CA GLY A 133 -0.77 -12.82 9.01
C GLY A 133 -0.22 -11.46 8.59
N ALA A 134 -1.10 -10.50 8.27
CA ALA A 134 -0.70 -9.20 7.76
C ALA A 134 -0.65 -8.13 8.86
N ALA A 135 0.43 -7.36 8.89
CA ALA A 135 0.47 -6.08 9.61
C ALA A 135 -0.15 -5.00 8.72
N VAL A 136 -1.15 -4.28 9.22
CA VAL A 136 -1.91 -3.29 8.44
C VAL A 136 -1.84 -1.94 9.11
N LEU A 137 -1.31 -0.94 8.40
CA LEU A 137 -1.29 0.45 8.80
C LEU A 137 -2.60 1.14 8.41
N ILE A 138 -3.20 1.87 9.36
CA ILE A 138 -4.37 2.73 9.14
C ILE A 138 -3.99 4.22 9.38
N PRO A 139 -4.44 5.16 8.52
CA PRO A 139 -4.09 6.58 8.61
C PRO A 139 -4.42 7.29 9.94
#